data_AF-A0A7Y1V4J3-F1
#
_entry.id   AF-A0A7Y1V4J3-F1
#
_cell.length_a   1.000
_cell.length_b   1.000
_cell.length_c   1.000
_cell.angle_alpha   90.00
_cell.angle_beta   90.00
_cell.angle_gamma   90.00
#
_symmetry.space_group_name_H-M   'P 1'
#
loop_
_entity.id
_entity.type
_entity.pdbx_description
1 polymer ?
#
loop_
_entity_poly.entity_id
_entity_poly.type
_entity_poly.pdbx_seq_one_letter_code
_entity_poly.pdbx_strand_id
1 'polypeptide(L)'
;YESAVANACTRVGADCSALIEGAYAYPDTDFDSNLKAIITQKWASMVDRGYESFFDQNRTGIPAISPVTSDIESYVPGELTYSINGVTGGAFPKRLLFPDYSRRTNSNTPAEVPLTTPVWWAN
;
A
#
# COMPACT_ATOMS: atom_id res chain seq x y z
N TYR A 1 10.52 -6.18 14.54
CA TYR A 1 9.54 -5.14 14.23
C TYR A 1 10.00 -3.80 14.77
N GLU A 2 10.17 -3.65 16.08
CA GLU A 2 10.51 -2.38 16.75
C GLU A 2 11.78 -1.71 16.20
N SER A 3 12.87 -2.46 16.03
CA SER A 3 14.11 -1.91 15.46
C SER A 3 13.91 -1.35 14.05
N ALA A 4 13.01 -1.92 13.25
CA ALA A 4 12.71 -1.41 11.92
C ALA A 4 11.89 -0.11 11.98
N VAL A 5 10.93 -0.02 12.92
CA VAL A 5 10.16 1.22 13.17
C VAL A 5 11.09 2.34 13.66
N ALA A 6 11.97 2.04 14.62
CA ALA A 6 12.96 3.00 15.10
C ALA A 6 13.86 3.50 13.97
N ASN A 7 14.42 2.60 13.16
CA ASN A 7 15.25 2.97 12.00
C ASN A 7 14.47 3.78 10.95
N ALA A 8 13.20 3.48 10.72
CA ALA A 8 12.35 4.25 9.80
C ALA A 8 12.15 5.68 10.29
N CYS A 9 11.97 5.88 11.60
CA CYS A 9 11.86 7.23 12.17
C CYS A 9 13.19 7.98 12.13
N THR A 10 14.30 7.32 12.47
CA THR A 10 15.64 7.92 12.36
C THR A 10 15.94 8.40 10.94
N ARG A 11 15.52 7.64 9.90
CA ARG A 11 15.69 8.05 8.49
C ARG A 11 15.04 9.39 8.15
N VAL A 12 13.94 9.74 8.82
CA VAL A 12 13.23 11.01 8.61
C VAL A 12 13.57 12.05 9.68
N GLY A 13 14.57 11.78 10.54
CA GLY A 13 14.99 12.69 11.60
C GLY A 13 14.03 12.75 12.80
N ALA A 14 13.18 11.74 12.98
CA ALA A 14 12.22 11.65 14.08
C ALA A 14 12.63 10.59 15.12
N ASP A 15 12.19 10.78 16.37
CA ASP A 15 12.20 9.77 17.41
C ASP A 15 10.77 9.25 17.63
N CYS A 16 10.60 7.94 17.49
CA CYS A 16 9.31 7.26 17.64
C CYS A 16 9.27 6.32 18.85
N SER A 17 10.20 6.42 19.80
CA SER A 17 10.25 5.54 20.98
C SER A 17 8.91 5.50 21.73
N ALA A 18 8.29 6.67 21.97
CA ALA A 18 6.98 6.76 22.59
C ALA A 18 5.84 6.14 21.76
N LEU A 19 5.96 6.15 20.43
CA LEU A 19 4.99 5.49 19.55
C LEU A 19 5.15 3.98 19.59
N ILE A 20 6.39 3.48 19.62
CA ILE A 20 6.71 2.05 19.71
C ILE A 20 6.17 1.47 21.03
N GLU A 21 6.23 2.21 22.13
CA GLU A 21 5.65 1.80 23.41
C GLU A 21 4.11 1.94 23.46
N GLY A 22 3.54 2.72 22.55
CA GLY A 22 2.12 3.06 22.53
C GLY A 22 1.42 2.59 21.26
N ALA A 23 1.03 3.54 20.41
CA ALA A 23 0.17 3.28 19.24
C ALA A 23 0.76 2.30 18.22
N TYR A 24 2.08 2.14 18.19
CA TYR A 24 2.81 1.23 17.31
C TYR A 24 3.33 0.00 18.06
N ALA A 25 2.89 -0.26 19.29
CA ALA A 25 3.27 -1.47 20.01
C ALA A 25 2.96 -2.72 19.19
N TYR A 26 3.90 -3.67 19.18
CA TYR A 26 3.70 -4.93 18.47
C TYR A 26 2.55 -5.71 19.13
N PRO A 27 1.54 -6.17 18.38
CA PRO A 27 0.35 -6.75 18.98
C PRO A 27 0.59 -8.05 19.76
N ASP A 28 1.57 -8.86 19.34
CA ASP A 28 1.90 -10.20 19.87
C ASP A 28 0.67 -11.11 20.11
N THR A 29 -0.25 -11.11 19.14
CA THR A 29 -1.51 -11.86 19.20
C THR A 29 -1.52 -12.93 18.11
N ASP A 30 -2.48 -12.89 17.20
CA ASP A 30 -2.56 -13.84 16.09
C ASP A 30 -1.64 -13.44 14.92
N PHE A 31 -1.43 -14.40 14.02
CA PHE A 31 -0.57 -14.20 12.84
C PHE A 31 -1.00 -13.00 11.99
N ASP A 32 -2.30 -12.82 11.76
CA ASP A 32 -2.82 -11.78 10.87
C ASP A 32 -2.67 -10.40 11.49
N SER A 33 -2.97 -10.25 12.78
CA SER A 33 -2.75 -9.01 13.54
C SER A 33 -1.26 -8.61 13.56
N ASN A 34 -0.40 -9.59 13.81
CA ASN A 34 1.06 -9.40 13.81
C ASN A 34 1.59 -9.02 12.42
N LEU A 35 1.12 -9.70 11.37
CA LEU A 35 1.50 -9.41 9.99
C LEU A 35 0.99 -8.03 9.57
N LYS A 36 -0.26 -7.67 9.92
CA LYS A 36 -0.84 -6.35 9.65
C LYS A 36 -0.01 -5.23 10.25
N ALA A 37 0.44 -5.36 11.50
CA ALA A 37 1.32 -4.38 12.12
C ALA A 37 2.63 -4.20 11.34
N ILE A 38 3.29 -5.32 10.99
CA ILE A 38 4.54 -5.29 10.23
C ILE A 38 4.38 -4.62 8.87
N ILE A 39 3.37 -5.02 8.08
CA ILE A 39 3.19 -4.50 6.73
C ILE A 39 2.72 -3.04 6.75
N THR A 40 1.90 -2.64 7.73
CA THR A 40 1.48 -1.23 7.87
C THR A 40 2.67 -0.32 8.19
N GLN A 41 3.56 -0.72 9.10
CA GLN A 41 4.78 0.07 9.37
C GLN A 41 5.76 0.05 8.20
N LYS A 42 5.84 -1.06 7.47
CA LYS A 42 6.61 -1.13 6.22
C LYS A 42 6.09 -0.10 5.21
N TRP A 43 4.77 -0.05 5.00
CA TRP A 43 4.11 0.91 4.11
C TRP A 43 4.42 2.36 4.51
N ALA A 44 4.27 2.70 5.80
CA ALA A 44 4.58 4.04 6.29
C ALA A 44 6.06 4.41 6.09
N SER A 45 6.97 3.44 6.26
CA SER A 45 8.41 3.65 6.07
C SER A 45 8.83 3.88 4.62
N MET A 46 7.95 3.57 3.65
CA MET A 46 8.21 3.62 2.20
C MET A 46 7.64 4.87 1.53
N VAL A 47 7.38 5.95 2.26
CA VAL A 47 6.86 7.21 1.71
C VAL A 47 7.72 7.79 0.57
N ASP A 48 9.04 7.56 0.61
CA ASP A 48 10.02 7.94 -0.42
C ASP A 48 10.13 6.91 -1.57
N ARG A 49 9.52 5.73 -1.42
CA ARG A 49 9.60 4.58 -2.33
C ARG A 49 8.20 4.08 -2.69
N GLY A 50 7.38 5.00 -3.20
CA GLY A 50 5.96 4.74 -3.51
C GLY A 50 5.72 3.56 -4.47
N TYR A 51 6.69 3.24 -5.34
CA TYR A 51 6.60 2.07 -6.23
C TYR A 51 6.66 0.73 -5.46
N GLU A 52 7.54 0.59 -4.47
CA GLU A 52 7.57 -0.62 -3.62
C GLU A 52 6.30 -0.72 -2.78
N SER A 53 5.86 0.41 -2.22
CA SER A 53 4.64 0.50 -1.43
C SER A 53 3.40 0.06 -2.24
N PHE A 54 3.31 0.47 -3.50
CA PHE A 54 2.26 0.02 -4.43
C PHE A 54 2.29 -1.49 -4.66
N PHE A 55 3.47 -2.07 -4.91
CA PHE A 55 3.58 -3.50 -5.16
C PHE A 55 3.29 -4.34 -3.91
N ASP A 56 3.74 -3.90 -2.74
CA ASP A 56 3.43 -4.58 -1.47
C ASP A 56 1.94 -4.55 -1.15
N GLN A 57 1.25 -3.43 -1.41
CA GLN A 57 -0.20 -3.35 -1.23
C GLN A 57 -0.91 -4.33 -2.17
N ASN A 58 -0.46 -4.44 -3.43
CA ASN A 58 -1.04 -5.41 -4.37
C ASN A 58 -0.78 -6.87 -3.97
N ARG A 59 0.33 -7.16 -3.29
CA ARG A 59 0.66 -8.51 -2.81
C ARG A 59 -0.10 -8.89 -1.53
N THR A 60 -0.24 -7.94 -0.62
CA THR A 60 -0.69 -8.21 0.76
C THR A 60 -2.11 -7.73 1.07
N GLY A 61 -2.64 -6.78 0.30
CA GLY A 61 -3.88 -6.08 0.63
C GLY A 61 -3.77 -5.13 1.83
N ILE A 62 -2.56 -4.86 2.32
CA ILE A 62 -2.30 -3.98 3.47
C ILE A 62 -1.47 -2.76 3.00
N PRO A 63 -1.88 -1.52 3.34
CA PRO A 63 -3.09 -1.17 4.10
C PRO A 63 -4.38 -1.53 3.36
N ALA A 64 -5.43 -1.79 4.14
CA ALA A 64 -6.75 -2.13 3.63
C ALA A 64 -7.34 -0.94 2.85
N ILE A 65 -8.25 -1.25 1.92
CA ILE A 65 -9.02 -0.23 1.21
C ILE A 65 -10.26 0.07 2.04
N SER A 66 -10.44 1.33 2.42
CA SER A 66 -11.57 1.75 3.25
C SER A 66 -12.87 1.78 2.43
N PRO A 67 -14.02 1.36 3.00
CA PRO A 67 -15.32 1.48 2.36
C PRO A 67 -15.88 2.91 2.39
N VAL A 68 -15.25 3.80 3.16
CA VAL A 68 -15.66 5.20 3.34
C VAL A 68 -14.52 6.16 2.98
N THR A 69 -14.85 7.42 2.73
CA THR A 69 -13.86 8.48 2.50
C THR A 69 -13.29 9.00 3.83
N SER A 70 -12.12 9.65 3.77
CA SER A 70 -11.36 10.05 4.96
C SER A 70 -11.99 11.18 5.79
N ASP A 71 -13.03 11.83 5.26
CA ASP A 71 -13.84 12.85 5.94
C ASP A 71 -14.99 12.26 6.77
N ILE A 72 -15.23 10.95 6.67
CA ILE A 72 -16.28 10.26 7.44
C ILE A 72 -15.72 9.81 8.79
N GLU A 73 -16.48 10.01 9.87
CA GLU A 73 -16.07 9.69 11.24
C GLU A 73 -15.68 8.21 11.44
N SER A 74 -16.30 7.29 10.70
CA SER A 74 -16.00 5.86 10.77
C SER A 74 -14.73 5.45 9.99
N TYR A 75 -14.02 6.39 9.38
CA TYR A 75 -12.77 6.11 8.68
C TYR A 75 -11.69 5.63 9.66
N VAL A 76 -11.00 4.55 9.30
CA VAL A 76 -9.87 4.03 10.08
C VAL A 76 -8.57 4.66 9.55
N PRO A 77 -7.85 5.46 10.36
CA PRO A 77 -6.63 6.11 9.91
C PRO A 77 -5.58 5.11 9.39
N GLY A 78 -5.07 5.36 8.19
CA GLY A 78 -4.06 4.53 7.53
C GLY A 78 -4.63 3.59 6.47
N GLU A 79 -5.95 3.46 6.35
CA GLU A 79 -6.57 2.77 5.22
C GLU A 79 -6.54 3.62 3.93
N LEU A 80 -6.50 2.97 2.78
CA LEU A 80 -6.51 3.64 1.49
C LEU A 80 -7.95 3.99 1.08
N THR A 81 -8.18 5.25 0.74
CA THR A 81 -9.47 5.72 0.25
C THR A 81 -9.48 5.81 -1.27
N TYR A 82 -10.61 5.46 -1.88
CA TYR A 82 -10.78 5.65 -3.32
C TYR A 82 -10.68 7.13 -3.70
N SER A 83 -10.09 7.41 -4.86
CA SER A 83 -9.98 8.79 -5.35
C SER A 83 -11.35 9.38 -5.65
N ILE A 84 -11.62 10.59 -5.19
CA ILE A 84 -12.89 11.31 -5.40
C ILE A 84 -13.23 11.41 -6.91
N ASN A 85 -12.21 11.59 -7.75
CA ASN A 85 -12.36 11.70 -9.21
C ASN A 85 -12.00 10.39 -9.93
N GLY A 86 -12.01 9.25 -9.22
CA GLY A 86 -11.68 7.96 -9.80
C GLY A 86 -12.72 7.51 -10.84
N VAL A 87 -12.25 6.91 -11.93
CA VAL A 87 -13.09 6.48 -13.07
C VAL A 87 -13.25 4.96 -13.18
N THR A 88 -12.71 4.23 -12.21
CA THR A 88 -12.67 2.75 -12.18
C THR A 88 -13.80 2.14 -11.34
N GLY A 89 -14.78 2.94 -10.92
CA GLY A 89 -15.94 2.45 -10.15
C GLY A 89 -15.57 1.86 -8.79
N GLY A 90 -14.60 2.47 -8.09
CA GLY A 90 -14.13 2.01 -6.77
C GLY A 90 -12.96 1.03 -6.82
N ALA A 91 -12.63 0.45 -7.98
CA ALA A 91 -11.55 -0.52 -8.10
C ALA A 91 -10.17 0.16 -8.15
N PHE A 92 -9.23 -0.28 -7.32
CA PHE A 92 -7.87 0.25 -7.31
C PHE A 92 -7.03 -0.31 -8.48
N PRO A 93 -6.10 0.47 -9.05
CA PRO A 93 -5.14 -0.04 -10.03
C PRO A 93 -4.28 -1.16 -9.44
N LYS A 94 -4.07 -2.23 -10.20
CA LYS A 94 -3.24 -3.39 -9.84
C LYS A 94 -2.02 -3.58 -10.75
N ARG A 95 -1.91 -2.76 -11.79
CA ARG A 95 -0.78 -2.73 -12.75
C ARG A 95 -0.61 -1.35 -13.37
N LEU A 96 0.45 -1.19 -14.16
CA LEU A 96 0.61 -0.09 -15.10
C LEU A 96 0.24 -0.56 -16.53
N LEU A 97 -0.15 0.38 -17.38
CA LEU A 97 -0.33 0.09 -18.81
C LEU A 97 1.01 -0.15 -19.48
N PHE A 98 1.01 -0.95 -20.55
CA PHE A 98 2.18 -1.04 -21.42
C PHE A 98 2.47 0.33 -22.05
N PRO A 99 3.76 0.70 -22.20
CA PRO A 99 4.13 1.96 -22.84
C PRO A 99 3.52 2.09 -24.24
N ASP A 100 3.00 3.27 -24.56
CA ASP A 100 2.36 3.53 -25.87
C ASP A 100 3.29 3.23 -27.04
N TYR A 101 4.57 3.61 -26.92
CA TYR A 101 5.59 3.34 -27.93
C TYR A 101 5.73 1.85 -28.23
N SER A 102 5.76 1.00 -27.21
CA SER A 102 5.85 -0.45 -27.38
C SER A 102 4.61 -1.01 -28.08
N ARG A 103 3.41 -0.56 -27.68
CA ARG A 103 2.16 -0.98 -28.33
C ARG A 103 2.12 -0.62 -29.81
N ARG A 104 2.69 0.53 -30.19
CA ARG A 104 2.68 1.03 -31.58
C ARG A 104 3.77 0.44 -32.46
N THR A 105 4.93 0.10 -31.88
CA THR A 105 6.12 -0.29 -32.66
C THR A 105 6.47 -1.77 -32.55
N ASN A 106 5.96 -2.49 -31.55
CA ASN A 106 6.25 -3.90 -31.33
C ASN A 106 4.96 -4.74 -31.34
N SER A 107 4.78 -5.54 -32.40
CA SER A 107 3.63 -6.44 -32.58
C SER A 107 3.56 -7.58 -31.55
N ASN A 108 4.65 -7.84 -30.82
CA ASN A 108 4.67 -8.83 -29.73
C ASN A 108 4.23 -8.25 -28.38
N THR A 109 3.88 -6.96 -28.31
CA THR A 109 3.33 -6.38 -27.07
C THR A 109 2.01 -7.07 -26.74
N PRO A 110 1.84 -7.62 -25.51
CA PRO A 110 0.60 -8.28 -25.15
C PRO A 110 -0.61 -7.36 -25.31
N ALA A 111 -1.78 -7.96 -25.58
CA ALA A 111 -3.03 -7.23 -25.64
C ALA A 111 -3.28 -6.47 -24.32
N GLU A 112 -3.81 -5.26 -24.44
CA GLU A 112 -4.15 -4.46 -23.27
C GLU A 112 -5.26 -5.12 -22.45
N VAL A 113 -5.09 -5.07 -21.14
CA VAL A 113 -6.10 -5.48 -20.16
C VAL A 113 -6.33 -4.32 -19.19
N PRO A 114 -7.49 -4.29 -18.50
CA PRO A 114 -7.80 -3.23 -17.54
C PRO A 114 -6.69 -3.04 -16.48
N LEU A 115 -6.52 -1.78 -16.04
CA LEU A 115 -5.61 -1.43 -14.94
C LEU A 115 -5.92 -2.19 -13.63
N THR A 116 -7.16 -2.65 -13.47
CA THR A 116 -7.66 -3.40 -12.31
C THR A 116 -7.32 -4.90 -12.39
N THR A 117 -6.83 -5.40 -13.52
CA THR A 117 -6.38 -6.79 -13.64
C THR A 117 -5.08 -6.98 -12.86
N PRO A 118 -4.98 -7.96 -11.94
CA PRO A 118 -3.78 -8.17 -11.13
C PRO A 118 -2.59 -8.63 -11.97
N VAL A 119 -1.38 -8.27 -11.56
CA VAL A 119 -0.16 -8.89 -12.08
C VAL A 119 -0.03 -10.33 -11.55
N TRP A 120 0.81 -11.16 -12.16
CA TRP A 120 0.84 -12.61 -11.94
C TRP A 120 1.07 -13.07 -10.49
N TRP A 121 1.70 -12.24 -9.65
CA TRP A 121 1.95 -12.52 -8.23
C TRP A 121 1.00 -11.76 -7.28
N ALA A 122 0.19 -10.84 -7.81
CA ALA A 122 -0.76 -10.07 -7.01
C ALA A 122 -2.02 -10.90 -6.77
N ASN A 123 -2.59 -10.76 -5.56
CA ASN A 123 -3.82 -11.43 -5.16
C ASN A 123 -5.06 -10.70 -5.67
#